data_AF-A0A7K6ACZ0-F1
#
_entry.id   AF-A0A7K6ACZ0-F1
#
_cell.length_a   1.000
_cell.length_b   1.000
_cell.length_c   1.000
_cell.angle_alpha   90.00
_cell.angle_beta   90.00
_cell.angle_gamma   90.00
#
_symmetry.space_group_name_H-M   'P 1'
#
loop_
_entity.id
_entity.type
_entity.pdbx_description
1 polymer ?
#
loop_
_entity_poly.entity_id
_entity_poly.type
_entity_poly.pdbx_seq_one_letter_code
_entity_poly.pdbx_strand_id
1 'polypeptide(L)'
;AVTGQMALEQSPRELTVQEGDKVNFQCSMTGDNMWSYYMYWYRQGPRGTLEWIYVEGDLYGEGFQDHFKGSVESSKNRFTL
;
A
#
# COMPACT_ATOMS: atom_id res chain seq x y z
N ALA A 1 11.46 -16.10 -24.72
CA ALA A 1 11.46 -14.79 -24.03
C ALA A 1 10.47 -14.89 -22.88
N VAL A 2 10.85 -14.57 -21.65
CA VAL A 2 9.90 -14.54 -20.52
C VAL A 2 9.05 -13.30 -20.69
N THR A 3 7.77 -13.46 -21.04
CA THR A 3 6.80 -12.36 -21.12
C THR A 3 6.05 -12.27 -19.80
N GLY A 4 6.22 -11.15 -19.08
CA GLY A 4 5.34 -10.76 -17.96
C GLY A 4 5.98 -10.91 -16.58
N GLN A 5 6.75 -9.92 -16.14
CA GLN A 5 7.05 -9.73 -14.72
C GLN A 5 6.10 -8.66 -14.20
N MET A 6 5.14 -9.04 -13.34
CA MET A 6 4.35 -8.03 -12.62
C MET A 6 5.30 -7.23 -11.73
N ALA A 7 5.05 -5.93 -11.58
CA ALA A 7 5.83 -5.07 -10.70
C ALA A 7 4.92 -4.15 -9.90
N LEU A 8 5.25 -3.98 -8.62
CA LEU A 8 4.61 -3.01 -7.72
C LEU A 8 5.55 -1.81 -7.54
N GLU A 9 4.99 -0.61 -7.69
CA GLU A 9 5.71 0.64 -7.48
C GLU A 9 4.99 1.48 -6.44
N GLN A 10 5.73 1.95 -5.43
CA GLN A 10 5.24 2.87 -4.42
C GLN A 10 5.68 4.31 -4.72
N SER A 11 4.79 5.26 -4.48
CA SER A 11 5.04 6.70 -4.55
C SER A 11 4.33 7.44 -3.41
N PRO A 12 4.95 8.44 -2.76
CA PRO A 12 6.37 8.77 -2.89
C PRO A 12 7.25 7.66 -2.27
N ARG A 13 8.49 7.52 -2.76
CA ARG A 13 9.47 6.59 -2.17
C ARG A 13 10.07 7.10 -0.87
N GLU A 14 10.19 8.42 -0.77
CA GLU A 14 10.69 9.13 0.40
C GLU A 14 9.97 10.46 0.49
N LEU A 15 9.55 10.84 1.70
CA LEU A 15 8.91 12.11 1.98
C LEU A 15 9.20 12.52 3.41
N THR A 16 9.67 13.77 3.59
CA THR A 16 9.83 14.39 4.90
C THR A 16 8.64 15.30 5.17
N VAL A 17 7.97 15.09 6.30
CA VAL A 17 6.77 15.85 6.71
C VAL A 17 6.89 16.29 8.16
N GLN A 18 6.02 17.21 8.59
CA GLN A 18 5.91 17.57 9.99
C GLN A 18 4.94 16.62 10.72
N GLU A 19 5.11 16.48 12.03
CA GLU A 19 4.21 15.66 12.83
C GLU A 19 2.78 16.23 12.77
N GLY A 20 1.80 15.36 12.51
CA GLY A 20 0.40 15.74 12.31
C GLY A 20 0.01 16.02 10.86
N ASP A 21 0.97 16.14 9.94
CA ASP A 21 0.66 16.26 8.51
C ASP A 21 0.05 14.97 7.97
N LYS A 22 -0.92 15.13 7.07
CA LYS A 22 -1.49 14.01 6.33
C LYS A 22 -0.60 13.68 5.14
N VAL A 23 -0.28 12.40 5.00
CA VAL A 23 0.47 11.86 3.87
C VAL A 23 -0.39 10.88 3.11
N ASN A 24 -0.21 10.79 1.80
CA ASN A 24 -0.85 9.77 0.98
C ASN A 24 0.24 8.96 0.30
N PHE A 25 0.20 7.64 0.47
CA PHE A 25 1.04 6.72 -0.28
C PHE A 25 0.21 6.02 -1.33
N GLN A 26 0.77 5.84 -2.52
CA GLN A 26 0.14 5.14 -3.61
C GLN A 26 1.02 3.98 -4.05
N CYS A 27 0.43 2.81 -4.20
CA CYS A 27 0.99 1.65 -4.85
C CYS A 27 0.31 1.46 -6.22
N SER A 28 1.10 1.22 -7.26
CA SER A 28 0.61 0.87 -8.59
C SER A 28 1.20 -0.43 -9.12
N MET A 29 0.44 -1.15 -9.94
CA MET A 29 0.84 -2.44 -10.52
C MET A 29 0.98 -2.31 -12.04
N THR A 30 2.08 -2.82 -12.58
CA THR A 30 2.30 -2.99 -14.01
C THR A 30 2.50 -4.47 -14.35
N GLY A 31 2.20 -4.85 -15.59
CA GLY A 31 2.37 -6.23 -16.08
C GLY A 31 1.24 -7.20 -15.70
N ASP A 32 0.31 -6.80 -14.84
CA ASP A 32 -0.91 -7.54 -14.52
C ASP A 32 -1.98 -6.58 -13.94
N ASN A 33 -3.12 -7.12 -13.49
CA ASN A 33 -4.17 -6.37 -12.82
C ASN A 33 -4.30 -6.70 -11.33
N MET A 34 -4.40 -5.66 -10.49
CA MET A 34 -4.59 -5.77 -9.04
C MET A 34 -5.85 -6.54 -8.63
N TRP A 35 -6.92 -6.56 -9.43
CA TRP A 35 -8.16 -7.30 -9.04
C TRP A 35 -7.93 -8.81 -8.90
N SER A 36 -6.84 -9.34 -9.47
CA SER A 36 -6.45 -10.75 -9.35
C SER A 36 -5.73 -11.07 -8.03
N TYR A 37 -5.48 -10.08 -7.18
CA TYR A 37 -4.63 -10.20 -5.99
C TYR A 37 -5.23 -9.50 -4.77
N TYR A 38 -5.00 -10.07 -3.59
CA TYR A 38 -5.24 -9.36 -2.33
C TYR A 38 -4.13 -8.35 -2.08
N MET A 39 -4.51 -7.10 -1.84
CA MET A 39 -3.59 -5.99 -1.65
C MET A 39 -3.48 -5.59 -0.18
N TYR A 40 -2.24 -5.45 0.30
CA TYR A 40 -1.92 -5.15 1.68
C TYR A 40 -0.90 -4.01 1.77
N TRP A 41 -1.07 -3.14 2.76
CA TRP A 41 -0.07 -2.19 3.19
C TRP A 41 0.64 -2.71 4.44
N TYR A 42 1.97 -2.65 4.41
CA TYR A 42 2.83 -2.96 5.54
C TYR A 42 3.73 -1.79 5.86
N ARG A 43 4.13 -1.68 7.12
CA ARG A 43 5.31 -0.90 7.51
C ARG A 43 6.37 -1.81 8.09
N GLN A 44 7.61 -1.37 7.94
CA GLN A 44 8.74 -2.01 8.61
C GLN A 44 8.96 -1.33 9.97
N GLY A 45 8.76 -2.08 11.05
CA GLY A 45 9.02 -1.62 12.41
C GLY A 45 10.52 -1.42 12.69
N PRO A 46 10.89 -0.84 13.84
CA PRO A 46 12.28 -0.49 14.17
C PRO A 46 13.27 -1.66 14.15
N ARG A 47 12.79 -2.90 14.26
CA ARG A 47 13.60 -4.13 14.26
C ARG A 47 13.49 -4.91 12.95
N GLY A 48 12.96 -4.30 11.89
CA GLY A 48 12.75 -4.95 10.61
C GLY A 48 11.51 -5.85 10.54
N THR A 49 10.69 -5.88 11.60
CA THR A 49 9.42 -6.62 11.62
C THR A 49 8.44 -6.01 10.65
N LEU A 50 7.78 -6.84 9.83
CA LEU A 50 6.68 -6.38 8.99
C LEU A 50 5.40 -6.32 9.82
N GLU A 51 4.85 -5.13 9.94
CA GLU A 51 3.58 -4.86 10.62
C GLU A 51 2.56 -4.52 9.54
N TRP A 52 1.50 -5.33 9.43
CA TRP A 52 0.44 -5.08 8.47
C TRP A 52 -0.47 -3.95 8.98
N ILE A 53 -0.78 -3.00 8.11
CA ILE A 53 -1.55 -1.79 8.45
C ILE A 53 -2.99 -1.93 7.97
N TYR A 54 -3.14 -2.27 6.69
CA TYR A 54 -4.43 -2.21 6.00
C TYR A 54 -4.47 -3.26 4.89
N VAL A 55 -5.62 -3.90 4.71
CA VAL A 55 -5.94 -4.74 3.55
C VAL A 55 -7.22 -4.22 2.91
N GLU A 56 -7.36 -4.43 1.61
CA GLU A 56 -8.60 -4.14 0.91
C GLU A 56 -9.84 -4.69 1.64
N GLY A 57 -10.95 -3.95 1.57
CA GLY A 57 -12.17 -4.26 2.31
C GLY A 57 -12.27 -3.64 3.70
N ASP A 58 -11.55 -2.53 3.95
CA ASP A 58 -11.62 -1.75 5.19
C ASP A 58 -11.23 -2.52 6.47
N LEU A 59 -10.26 -3.45 6.34
CA LEU A 59 -9.72 -4.20 7.46
C LEU A 59 -8.34 -3.67 7.85
N TYR A 60 -8.14 -3.51 9.16
CA TYR A 60 -6.97 -2.84 9.74
C TYR A 60 -6.22 -3.71 10.72
N GLY A 61 -4.91 -3.54 10.74
CA GLY A 61 -4.06 -4.06 11.79
C GLY A 61 -4.44 -3.46 13.14
N GLU A 62 -4.16 -4.20 14.20
CA GLU A 62 -4.46 -3.76 15.57
C GLU A 62 -3.83 -2.38 15.83
N GLY A 63 -4.66 -1.41 16.23
CA GLY A 63 -4.24 -0.04 16.53
C GLY A 63 -4.03 0.89 15.32
N PHE A 64 -4.27 0.44 14.09
CA PHE A 64 -4.03 1.27 12.89
C PHE A 64 -5.29 1.97 12.32
N GLN A 65 -6.49 1.51 12.68
CA GLN A 65 -7.76 2.01 12.12
C GLN A 65 -8.01 3.51 12.34
N ASP A 66 -7.50 4.08 13.44
CA ASP A 66 -7.72 5.49 13.79
C ASP A 66 -6.72 6.44 13.10
N HIS A 67 -5.68 5.90 12.48
CA HIS A 67 -4.55 6.67 11.93
C HIS A 67 -4.38 6.54 10.41
N PHE A 68 -4.89 5.47 9.82
CA PHE A 68 -4.70 5.16 8.39
C PHE A 68 -6.03 5.00 7.67
N LYS A 69 -6.05 5.31 6.37
CA LYS A 69 -7.21 5.07 5.52
C LYS A 69 -6.80 4.58 4.16
N GLY A 70 -7.07 3.31 3.89
CA GLY A 70 -6.80 2.75 2.58
C GLY A 70 -7.92 2.98 1.57
N SER A 71 -7.58 2.88 0.29
CA SER A 71 -8.57 2.73 -0.78
C SER A 71 -7.98 1.95 -1.96
N VAL A 72 -8.79 1.10 -2.59
CA VAL A 72 -8.39 0.30 -3.75
C VAL A 72 -9.22 0.68 -4.97
N GLU A 73 -8.54 1.03 -6.05
CA GLU A 73 -9.10 1.25 -7.39
C GLU A 73 -8.46 0.24 -8.35
N SER A 74 -8.87 -1.02 -8.23
CA SER A 74 -8.27 -2.15 -8.96
C SER A 74 -8.33 -1.99 -10.48
N SER A 75 -9.39 -1.39 -11.02
CA SER A 75 -9.51 -1.08 -12.47
C SER A 75 -8.42 -0.11 -12.98
N LYS A 76 -7.81 0.66 -12.07
CA LYS A 76 -6.70 1.58 -12.37
C LYS A 76 -5.37 1.07 -11.84
N ASN A 77 -5.32 -0.17 -11.32
CA ASN A 77 -4.15 -0.72 -10.64
C ASN A 77 -3.58 0.25 -9.60
N ARG A 78 -4.45 0.81 -8.75
CA ARG A 78 -4.08 1.85 -7.78
C ARG A 78 -4.55 1.49 -6.38
N PHE A 79 -3.64 1.49 -5.42
CA PHE A 79 -3.91 1.20 -4.02
C PHE A 79 -3.30 2.27 -3.14
N THR A 80 -4.14 3.01 -2.42
CA THR A 80 -3.73 4.18 -1.63
C THR A 80 -3.79 3.86 -0.13
N LEU A 81 -2.90 4.46 0.66
CA LEU A 81 -2.92 4.51 2.13
C LEU A 81 -2.85 5.95 2.64
#